data_AF-A0A6I4NI22-F1
#
_entry.id   AF-A0A6I4NI22-F1
#
_cell.length_a   1.000
_cell.length_b   1.000
_cell.length_c   1.000
_cell.angle_alpha   90.00
_cell.angle_beta   90.00
_cell.angle_gamma   90.00
#
_symmetry.space_group_name_H-M   'P 1'
#
loop_
_entity.id
_entity.type
_entity.pdbx_description
1 polymer ?
#
loop_
_entity_poly.entity_id
_entity_poly.type
_entity_poly.pdbx_seq_one_letter_code
_entity_poly.pdbx_strand_id
1 'polypeptide(L)'
;MIKDPSTSWDGGPYPYDALAEVGVTPGMSHADLQDVSFELLARRLMTPATQQAWDELRVVRRRMVAELLLYDVDLPSELPAADAALDAALAVRESLGREGPPPQTLPEEIVQLLDDLITFDI
;
A
#
# COMPACT_ATOMS: atom_id res chain seq x y z
N MET A 1 -12.61 6.41 -8.89
CA MET A 1 -11.64 5.31 -8.71
C MET A 1 -10.70 5.30 -9.91
N ILE A 2 -9.59 6.04 -9.82
CA ILE A 2 -8.56 6.09 -10.85
C ILE A 2 -7.66 4.86 -10.65
N LYS A 3 -7.89 3.80 -11.43
CA LYS A 3 -6.90 2.74 -11.58
C LYS A 3 -5.80 3.33 -12.45
N ASP A 4 -4.57 3.41 -11.96
CA ASP A 4 -3.44 3.85 -12.78
C ASP A 4 -3.22 2.85 -13.93
N PRO A 5 -3.48 3.23 -15.20
CA PRO A 5 -3.32 2.34 -16.35
C PRO A 5 -1.85 2.05 -16.66
N SER A 6 -0.90 2.77 -16.05
CA SER A 6 0.55 2.55 -16.19
C SER A 6 1.12 1.59 -15.16
N THR A 7 0.36 1.24 -14.11
CA THR A 7 0.72 0.14 -13.21
C THR A 7 0.46 -1.18 -13.94
N SER A 8 1.47 -1.65 -14.67
CA SER A 8 1.49 -3.01 -15.18
C SER A 8 1.78 -3.96 -14.03
N TRP A 9 0.73 -4.59 -13.49
CA TRP A 9 0.91 -5.84 -12.75
C TRP A 9 1.42 -6.86 -13.76
N ASP A 10 2.58 -7.48 -13.52
CA ASP A 10 3.32 -8.33 -14.48
C ASP A 10 2.40 -9.17 -15.40
N GLY A 11 1.97 -8.58 -16.53
CA GLY A 11 1.09 -9.20 -17.52
C GLY A 11 -0.38 -9.46 -17.16
N GLY A 12 -0.95 -8.94 -16.06
CA GLY A 12 -2.27 -9.34 -15.55
C GLY A 12 -3.25 -8.21 -15.17
N PRO A 13 -4.55 -8.54 -15.00
CA PRO A 13 -5.56 -7.60 -14.48
C PRO A 13 -5.26 -7.19 -13.03
N TYR A 14 -5.81 -6.05 -12.61
CA TYR A 14 -5.67 -5.57 -11.22
C TYR A 14 -6.14 -6.65 -10.22
N PRO A 15 -5.40 -6.93 -9.13
CA PRO A 15 -5.62 -8.15 -8.33
C PRO A 15 -7.03 -8.32 -7.76
N TYR A 16 -7.67 -7.23 -7.32
CA TYR A 16 -9.04 -7.28 -6.83
C TYR A 16 -10.08 -7.54 -7.93
N ASP A 17 -9.82 -7.11 -9.16
CA ASP A 17 -10.71 -7.42 -10.29
C ASP A 17 -10.61 -8.90 -10.66
N ALA A 18 -9.39 -9.45 -10.65
CA ALA A 18 -9.12 -10.84 -10.97
C ALA A 18 -9.82 -11.82 -10.01
N LEU A 19 -9.98 -11.43 -8.75
CA LEU A 19 -10.58 -12.24 -7.68
C LEU A 19 -12.03 -11.84 -7.36
N ALA A 20 -12.64 -10.93 -8.13
CA ALA A 20 -14.00 -10.45 -7.87
C ALA A 20 -15.04 -11.59 -7.87
N GLU A 21 -14.87 -12.61 -8.71
CA GLU A 21 -15.78 -13.76 -8.80
C GLU A 21 -15.83 -14.63 -7.54
N VAL A 22 -14.75 -14.62 -6.74
CA VAL A 22 -14.70 -15.28 -5.43
C VAL A 22 -15.01 -14.33 -4.27
N GLY A 23 -15.45 -13.11 -4.57
CA GLY A 23 -15.91 -12.14 -3.57
C GLY A 23 -14.79 -11.42 -2.82
N VAL A 24 -13.56 -11.46 -3.34
CA VAL A 24 -12.45 -10.73 -2.74
C VAL A 24 -12.66 -9.24 -2.97
N THR A 25 -12.58 -8.47 -1.88
CA THR A 25 -12.69 -7.01 -1.90
C THR A 25 -11.59 -6.41 -1.03
N PRO A 26 -11.26 -5.12 -1.21
CA PRO A 26 -10.27 -4.44 -0.37
C PRO A 26 -10.60 -4.47 1.14
N GLY A 27 -11.89 -4.57 1.48
CA GLY A 27 -12.34 -4.67 2.87
C GLY A 27 -12.22 -6.07 3.49
N MET A 28 -11.88 -7.11 2.72
CA MET A 28 -11.72 -8.47 3.22
C MET A 28 -10.52 -8.55 4.18
N SER A 29 -10.64 -9.26 5.30
CA SER A 29 -9.53 -9.37 6.24
C SER A 29 -8.33 -10.09 5.59
N HIS A 30 -7.13 -9.82 6.08
CA HIS A 30 -5.95 -10.52 5.57
C HIS A 30 -5.98 -12.03 5.88
N ALA A 31 -6.60 -12.42 7.00
CA ALA A 31 -6.78 -13.83 7.37
C ALA A 31 -7.69 -14.55 6.38
N ASP A 32 -8.87 -13.99 6.09
CA ASP A 32 -9.83 -14.59 5.14
C ASP A 32 -9.23 -14.71 3.73
N LEU A 33 -8.35 -13.78 3.35
CA LEU A 33 -7.68 -13.78 2.06
C LEU A 33 -6.71 -14.97 1.88
N GLN A 34 -6.14 -15.51 2.96
CA GLN A 34 -5.28 -16.69 2.88
C GLN A 34 -6.07 -17.92 2.39
N ASP A 35 -7.32 -18.03 2.80
CA ASP A 35 -8.21 -19.16 2.50
C ASP A 35 -8.84 -19.08 1.10
N VAL A 36 -8.73 -17.94 0.41
CA VAL A 36 -9.27 -17.73 -0.94
C VAL A 36 -8.73 -18.74 -1.95
N SER A 37 -7.50 -19.23 -1.76
CA SER A 37 -6.92 -20.28 -2.61
C SER A 37 -7.76 -21.55 -2.63
N PHE A 38 -8.37 -21.93 -1.50
CA PHE A 38 -9.26 -23.08 -1.42
C PHE A 38 -10.55 -22.85 -2.20
N GLU A 39 -11.13 -21.65 -2.12
CA GLU A 39 -12.34 -21.30 -2.86
C GLU A 39 -12.09 -21.29 -4.37
N LEU A 40 -10.95 -20.75 -4.81
CA LEU A 40 -10.51 -20.78 -6.20
C LEU A 40 -10.38 -22.22 -6.72
N LEU A 41 -9.80 -23.13 -5.93
CA LEU A 41 -9.69 -24.55 -6.28
C LEU A 41 -11.07 -25.22 -6.33
N ALA A 42 -11.91 -25.00 -5.32
CA ALA A 42 -13.24 -25.59 -5.22
C ALA A 42 -14.14 -25.20 -6.41
N ARG A 43 -14.04 -23.94 -6.86
CA ARG A 43 -14.80 -23.42 -8.00
C ARG A 43 -14.13 -23.64 -9.36
N ARG A 44 -12.95 -24.27 -9.39
CA ARG A 44 -12.12 -24.43 -10.61
C ARG A 44 -11.76 -23.10 -11.29
N LEU A 45 -11.56 -22.07 -10.48
CA LEU A 45 -11.16 -20.73 -10.90
C LEU A 45 -9.65 -20.48 -10.71
N MET A 46 -8.87 -21.48 -10.30
CA MET A 46 -7.42 -21.37 -10.14
C MET A 46 -6.69 -21.35 -11.50
N THR A 47 -6.77 -20.21 -12.18
CA THR A 47 -6.00 -19.88 -13.39
C THR A 47 -4.67 -19.23 -13.03
N PRO A 48 -3.70 -19.13 -13.95
CA PRO A 48 -2.46 -18.39 -13.69
C PRO A 48 -2.69 -16.95 -13.26
N ALA A 49 -3.68 -16.26 -13.86
CA ALA A 49 -4.00 -14.87 -13.53
C ALA A 49 -4.57 -14.72 -12.11
N THR A 50 -5.50 -15.58 -11.72
CA THR A 50 -6.09 -15.57 -10.36
C THR A 50 -5.08 -16.04 -9.30
N GLN A 51 -4.19 -16.96 -9.65
CA GLN A 51 -3.11 -17.39 -8.78
C GLN A 51 -2.13 -16.25 -8.52
N GLN A 52 -1.70 -15.55 -9.58
CA GLN A 52 -0.84 -14.37 -9.45
C GLN A 52 -1.53 -13.25 -8.65
N ALA A 53 -2.80 -12.98 -8.91
CA ALA A 53 -3.56 -12.00 -8.13
C ALA A 53 -3.65 -12.37 -6.64
N TRP A 54 -3.85 -13.66 -6.33
CA TRP A 54 -3.82 -14.16 -4.96
C TRP A 54 -2.42 -14.04 -4.34
N ASP A 55 -1.36 -14.36 -5.07
CA ASP A 55 0.03 -14.20 -4.62
C ASP A 55 0.37 -12.73 -4.31
N GLU A 56 -0.14 -11.79 -5.09
CA GLU A 56 0.01 -10.35 -4.84
C GLU A 56 -0.75 -9.89 -3.59
N LEU A 57 -1.96 -10.39 -3.34
CA LEU A 57 -2.74 -9.92 -2.20
C LEU A 57 -2.43 -10.67 -0.89
N ARG A 58 -1.97 -11.92 -0.94
CA ARG A 58 -1.68 -12.73 0.27
C ARG A 58 -0.43 -12.28 1.04
N VAL A 59 0.37 -11.38 0.46
CA VAL A 59 1.52 -10.75 1.13
C VAL A 59 1.12 -9.34 1.53
N VAL A 60 1.14 -9.03 2.82
CA VAL A 60 0.70 -7.73 3.38
C VAL A 60 1.33 -6.54 2.63
N ARG A 61 2.64 -6.56 2.41
CA ARG A 61 3.36 -5.48 1.71
C ARG A 61 2.82 -5.24 0.29
N ARG A 62 2.64 -6.31 -0.48
CA ARG A 62 2.16 -6.24 -1.87
C ARG A 62 0.70 -5.81 -1.92
N ARG A 63 -0.11 -6.31 -0.99
CA ARG A 63 -1.50 -5.86 -0.79
C ARG A 63 -1.62 -4.37 -0.49
N MET A 64 -0.76 -3.83 0.38
CA MET A 64 -0.74 -2.38 0.66
C MET A 64 -0.45 -1.56 -0.59
N VAL A 65 0.48 -2.01 -1.44
CA VAL A 65 0.75 -1.36 -2.73
C VAL A 65 -0.47 -1.42 -3.63
N ALA A 66 -1.15 -2.57 -3.71
CA ALA A 66 -2.39 -2.68 -4.46
C ALA A 66 -3.45 -1.70 -3.96
N GLU A 67 -3.65 -1.62 -2.65
CA GLU A 67 -4.67 -0.76 -2.01
C GLU A 67 -4.36 0.73 -2.14
N LEU A 68 -3.09 1.14 -2.15
CA LEU A 68 -2.70 2.53 -2.36
C LEU A 68 -3.25 3.09 -3.68
N LEU A 69 -3.29 2.25 -4.71
CA LEU A 69 -3.80 2.61 -6.04
C LEU A 69 -5.33 2.71 -6.11
N LEU A 70 -6.04 2.32 -5.04
CA LEU A 70 -7.48 2.53 -4.94
C LEU A 70 -7.83 3.89 -4.35
N TYR A 71 -6.86 4.58 -3.76
CA TYR A 71 -7.10 5.82 -3.05
C TYR A 71 -7.35 6.95 -4.06
N ASP A 72 -8.62 7.32 -4.20
CA ASP A 72 -9.07 8.43 -5.03
C ASP A 72 -8.97 9.72 -4.21
N VAL A 73 -7.81 10.39 -4.28
CA VAL A 73 -7.63 11.69 -3.61
C VAL A 73 -8.38 12.76 -4.39
N ASP A 74 -9.40 13.37 -3.78
CA ASP A 74 -10.03 14.57 -4.30
C ASP A 74 -9.12 15.78 -4.07
N LEU A 75 -8.14 15.94 -4.96
CA LEU A 75 -7.13 17.00 -4.88
C LEU A 75 -7.74 18.40 -4.66
N PRO A 76 -8.81 18.82 -5.36
CA PRO A 76 -9.47 20.10 -5.09
C PRO A 76 -9.88 20.34 -3.64
N SER A 77 -10.33 19.31 -2.90
CA SER A 77 -10.76 19.46 -1.51
C SER A 77 -9.61 19.32 -0.52
N GLU A 78 -8.60 18.51 -0.84
CA GLU A 78 -7.47 18.22 0.06
C GLU A 78 -6.31 19.23 -0.05
N LEU A 79 -6.07 19.81 -1.23
CA LEU A 79 -4.96 20.73 -1.47
C LEU A 79 -4.93 21.95 -0.54
N PRO A 80 -6.05 22.66 -0.25
CA PRO A 80 -6.00 23.83 0.62
C PRO A 80 -5.54 23.51 2.05
N ALA A 81 -5.92 22.35 2.59
CA ALA A 81 -5.49 21.92 3.91
C ALA A 81 -4.02 21.48 3.92
N ALA A 82 -3.58 20.79 2.86
CA ALA A 82 -2.21 20.37 2.68
C ALA A 82 -1.25 21.57 2.54
N ASP A 83 -1.61 22.58 1.76
CA ASP A 83 -0.84 23.82 1.60
C ASP A 83 -0.71 24.55 2.94
N ALA A 84 -1.82 24.72 3.67
CA ALA A 84 -1.79 25.37 4.99
C ALA A 84 -0.91 24.62 6.00
N ALA A 85 -0.92 23.27 5.97
CA ALA A 85 -0.07 22.44 6.81
C ALA A 85 1.41 22.57 6.42
N LEU A 86 1.72 22.63 5.13
CA LEU A 86 3.07 22.82 4.62
C LEU A 86 3.62 24.20 5.00
N ASP A 87 2.83 25.26 4.82
CA ASP A 87 3.20 26.62 5.21
C ASP A 87 3.47 26.71 6.72
N ALA A 88 2.63 26.08 7.54
CA ALA A 88 2.85 26.01 8.99
C ALA A 88 4.15 25.26 9.33
N ALA A 89 4.42 24.14 8.68
CA ALA A 89 5.65 23.37 8.88
C ALA A 89 6.91 24.15 8.47
N LEU A 90 6.83 24.89 7.35
CA LEU A 90 7.91 25.76 6.88
C LEU A 90 8.15 26.93 7.84
N ALA A 91 7.10 27.58 8.32
CA ALA A 91 7.20 28.67 9.29
C ALA A 91 7.81 28.20 10.63
N VAL A 92 7.42 27.00 11.10
CA VAL A 92 8.05 26.38 12.28
C VAL A 92 9.54 26.13 12.02
N ARG A 93 9.90 25.56 10.86
CA ARG A 93 11.30 25.31 10.49
C ARG A 93 12.12 26.59 10.38
N GLU A 94 11.55 27.66 9.85
CA GLU A 94 12.21 28.97 9.77
C GLU A 94 12.39 29.60 11.15
N SER A 95 11.40 29.47 12.03
CA SER A 95 11.45 29.99 13.41
C SER A 95 12.46 29.26 14.30
N LEU A 96 12.72 27.97 14.01
CA LEU A 96 13.72 27.15 14.71
C LEU A 96 15.15 27.43 14.22
N GLY A 97 15.33 28.31 13.22
CA GLY A 97 16.61 28.49 12.56
C GLY A 97 17.05 27.21 11.82
N ARG A 98 18.16 27.29 11.07
CA ARG A 98 18.74 26.14 10.37
C ARG A 98 19.40 25.13 11.35
N GLU A 99 18.88 25.00 12.56
CA GLU A 99 19.19 23.92 13.47
C GLU A 99 18.09 22.88 13.29
N GLY A 100 18.38 21.87 12.46
CA GLY A 100 17.62 20.64 12.55
C GLY A 100 17.64 20.16 14.00
N PRO A 101 16.60 19.45 14.49
CA PRO A 101 16.63 18.87 15.82
C PRO A 101 18.00 18.18 15.98
N PRO A 102 18.71 18.36 17.12
CA PRO A 102 19.93 17.58 17.38
C PRO A 102 19.56 16.14 17.06
N PRO A 103 20.39 15.40 16.27
CA PRO A 103 20.01 14.10 15.74
C PRO A 103 19.40 13.31 16.88
N GLN A 104 18.07 13.18 16.85
CA GLN A 104 17.40 12.39 17.86
C GLN A 104 17.88 11.01 17.50
N THR A 105 18.77 10.46 18.32
CA THR A 105 19.08 9.04 18.26
C THR A 105 17.73 8.38 18.45
N LEU A 106 17.17 7.92 17.34
CA LEU A 106 16.01 7.07 17.34
C LEU A 106 16.33 5.93 18.33
N PRO A 107 15.38 5.56 19.20
CA PRO A 107 15.53 4.36 20.03
C PRO A 107 16.05 3.22 19.14
N GLU A 108 17.01 2.44 19.64
CA GLU A 108 17.61 1.32 18.87
C GLU A 108 16.54 0.42 18.25
N GLU A 109 15.41 0.26 18.93
CA GLU A 109 14.23 -0.48 18.48
C GLU A 109 13.62 0.08 17.18
N ILE A 110 13.59 1.40 17.01
CA ILE A 110 13.08 2.07 15.80
C ILE A 110 14.10 2.00 14.67
N VAL A 111 15.39 2.11 14.98
CA VAL A 111 16.47 1.95 13.99
C VAL A 111 16.48 0.52 13.46
N GLN A 112 16.39 -0.47 14.35
CA GLN A 112 16.32 -1.87 13.98
C GLN A 112 15.07 -2.18 13.14
N LEU A 113 13.90 -1.64 13.51
CA LEU A 113 12.68 -1.81 12.74
C LEU A 113 12.79 -1.19 11.34
N LEU A 114 13.44 -0.03 11.21
CA LEU A 114 13.68 0.62 9.92
C LEU A 114 14.70 -0.14 9.08
N ASP A 115 15.78 -0.65 9.68
CA ASP A 115 16.77 -1.49 9.00
C ASP A 115 16.13 -2.80 8.53
N ASP A 116 15.25 -3.42 9.32
CA ASP A 116 14.50 -4.61 8.93
C ASP A 116 13.50 -4.31 7.79
N LEU A 117 13.01 -3.06 7.70
CA LEU A 117 12.10 -2.61 6.64
C LEU A 117 12.82 -2.17 5.35
N ILE A 118 14.04 -1.64 5.47
CA ILE A 118 14.85 -1.04 4.40
C ILE A 118 15.85 -2.06 3.82
N THR A 119 16.33 -3.02 4.61
CA THR A 119 17.26 -4.04 4.15
C THR A 119 16.47 -5.13 3.44
N PHE A 120 16.34 -4.95 2.13
CA PHE A 120 15.86 -5.95 1.20
C PHE A 120 16.85 -7.13 1.17
N ASP A 121 16.49 -8.25 1.80
CA ASP A 121 17.12 -9.52 1.47
C ASP A 121 16.60 -9.96 0.09
N ILE A 122 17.54 -10.08 -0.85
CA ILE A 122 17.39 -10.62 -2.21
C ILE A 122 17.50 -12.14 -2.15
#